data_AF-A0A238UEN0-F1
#
_entry.id   AF-A0A238UEN0-F1
#
_cell.length_a   1.000
_cell.length_b   1.000
_cell.length_c   1.000
_cell.angle_alpha   90.00
_cell.angle_beta   90.00
_cell.angle_gamma   90.00
#
_symmetry.space_group_name_H-M   'P 1'
#
loop_
_entity.id
_entity.type
_entity.pdbx_description
1 polymer ?
#
loop_
_entity_poly.entity_id
_entity_poly.type
_entity_poly.pdbx_seq_one_letter_code
_entity_poly.pdbx_strand_id
1 'polypeptide(L)'
;MRYKTLFKVHVLHEYFHDQRFDIKIVPTQETTKLLQQEQLVLKHSNSFIELLIKEGIHIDENIFSFYVLPTSTLIRTITELADDSILIFSNRTSKTEILESNPKKEKLYIKDQKVIAVININTNNLSKVNHTFKASFPTKAYKWMYYFISKSDSSVLKIIPKDTALSFEEKENFEDAKVLALQSNYPTATIKVFESNQLIPLREKPISDIKLLMNEELLVSHLPNPKLDASGVHILKIM
;
A
#
# COMPACT_ATOMS: atom_id res chain seq x y z
N MET A 1 9.59 31.44 -22.52
CA MET A 1 10.70 30.87 -21.70
C MET A 1 10.45 29.38 -21.56
N ARG A 2 11.43 28.52 -21.91
CA ARG A 2 11.26 27.05 -21.92
C ARG A 2 11.83 26.43 -20.65
N TYR A 3 11.10 25.46 -20.11
CA TYR A 3 11.49 24.65 -18.96
C TYR A 3 11.62 23.19 -19.40
N LYS A 4 12.57 22.47 -18.80
CA LYS A 4 12.74 21.02 -18.96
C LYS A 4 12.66 20.34 -17.60
N THR A 5 12.23 19.09 -17.57
CA THR A 5 12.13 18.32 -16.33
C THR A 5 13.53 17.93 -15.89
N LEU A 6 13.92 18.27 -14.67
CA LEU A 6 15.14 17.73 -14.08
C LEU A 6 14.91 16.28 -13.68
N PHE A 7 13.93 16.09 -12.80
CA PHE A 7 13.46 14.79 -12.40
C PHE A 7 11.97 14.83 -12.05
N LYS A 8 11.37 13.64 -12.02
CA LYS A 8 10.02 13.37 -11.52
C LYS A 8 10.10 12.20 -10.56
N VAL A 9 9.35 12.23 -9.47
CA VAL A 9 9.19 11.10 -8.55
C VAL A 9 7.72 10.75 -8.49
N HIS A 10 7.38 9.52 -8.84
CA HIS A 10 6.07 8.93 -8.62
C HIS A 10 6.04 8.21 -7.27
N VAL A 11 5.04 8.52 -6.45
CA VAL A 11 4.75 7.74 -5.25
C VAL A 11 3.77 6.65 -5.61
N LEU A 12 4.10 5.41 -5.27
CA LEU A 12 3.31 4.23 -5.54
C LEU A 12 2.95 3.57 -4.22
N HIS A 13 1.72 3.07 -4.09
CA HIS A 13 1.27 2.30 -2.94
C HIS A 13 0.25 1.26 -3.40
N GLU A 14 0.56 -0.02 -3.25
CA GLU A 14 -0.16 -1.14 -3.90
C GLU A 14 -1.64 -1.24 -3.55
N TYR A 15 -2.02 -0.76 -2.36
CA TYR A 15 -3.42 -0.67 -1.93
C TYR A 15 -4.31 0.12 -2.91
N PHE A 16 -3.82 1.25 -3.42
CA PHE A 16 -4.60 2.13 -4.30
C PHE A 16 -4.46 1.65 -5.74
N HIS A 17 -5.60 1.37 -6.38
CA HIS A 17 -5.61 0.99 -7.78
C HIS A 17 -5.54 2.19 -8.72
N ASP A 18 -5.98 3.37 -8.24
CA ASP A 18 -5.99 4.63 -8.98
C ASP A 18 -4.92 5.60 -8.40
N GLN A 19 -4.67 6.74 -9.05
CA GLN A 19 -3.66 7.73 -8.63
C GLN A 19 -4.10 8.63 -7.45
N ARG A 20 -5.18 8.29 -6.75
CA ARG A 20 -5.66 9.06 -5.58
C ARG A 20 -5.00 8.51 -4.33
N PHE A 21 -3.91 9.15 -3.93
CA PHE A 21 -3.27 8.84 -2.67
C PHE A 21 -3.71 9.83 -1.61
N ASP A 22 -3.96 9.31 -0.41
CA ASP A 22 -4.17 10.11 0.79
C ASP A 22 -2.84 10.63 1.36
N ILE A 23 -2.06 11.29 0.51
CA ILE A 23 -0.77 11.88 0.87
C ILE A 23 -0.63 13.28 0.29
N LYS A 24 0.23 14.05 0.94
CA LYS A 24 0.71 15.35 0.51
C LYS A 24 2.23 15.33 0.51
N ILE A 25 2.84 15.81 -0.56
CA ILE A 25 4.29 15.91 -0.68
C ILE A 25 4.68 17.38 -0.54
N VAL A 26 5.60 17.69 0.39
CA VAL A 26 6.06 19.06 0.64
C VAL A 26 7.60 19.11 0.66
N PRO A 27 8.22 20.15 0.08
CA PRO A 27 9.67 20.32 0.18
C PRO A 27 10.10 20.61 1.63
N THR A 28 11.31 20.21 2.01
CA THR A 28 11.92 20.67 3.26
C THR A 28 12.23 22.16 3.21
N GLN A 29 12.64 22.75 4.34
CA GLN A 29 13.03 24.16 4.38
C GLN A 29 14.28 24.42 3.52
N GLU A 30 15.26 23.53 3.56
CA GLU A 30 16.48 23.59 2.74
C GLU A 30 16.12 23.51 1.26
N THR A 31 15.27 22.54 0.91
CA THR A 31 14.79 22.36 -0.46
C THR A 31 14.03 23.60 -0.93
N THR A 32 13.19 24.19 -0.09
CA THR A 32 12.46 25.42 -0.42
C THR A 32 13.40 26.59 -0.71
N LYS A 33 14.47 26.76 0.08
CA LYS A 33 15.50 27.77 -0.17
C LYS A 33 16.21 27.54 -1.50
N LEU A 34 16.61 26.29 -1.80
CA LEU A 34 17.23 25.93 -3.08
C LEU A 34 16.31 26.23 -4.26
N LEU A 35 15.03 25.85 -4.18
CA LEU A 35 14.04 26.13 -5.23
C LEU A 35 13.94 27.63 -5.52
N GLN A 36 13.99 28.48 -4.49
CA GLN A 36 13.92 29.94 -4.63
C GLN A 36 15.22 30.53 -5.19
N GLN A 37 16.37 30.12 -4.66
CA GLN A 37 17.69 30.61 -5.07
C GLN A 37 17.97 30.29 -6.55
N GLU A 38 17.68 29.05 -6.94
CA GLU A 38 17.94 28.54 -8.30
C GLU A 38 16.78 28.79 -9.27
N GLN A 39 15.72 29.48 -8.83
CA GLN A 39 14.52 29.79 -9.62
C GLN A 39 13.88 28.55 -10.27
N LEU A 40 13.87 27.45 -9.52
CA LEU A 40 13.32 26.17 -9.95
C LEU A 40 11.81 26.13 -9.73
N VAL A 41 11.12 25.39 -10.60
CA VAL A 41 9.66 25.25 -10.50
C VAL A 41 9.33 23.85 -10.05
N LEU A 42 8.75 23.72 -8.86
CA LEU A 42 8.23 22.46 -8.34
C LEU A 42 6.75 22.31 -8.72
N LYS A 43 6.45 21.33 -9.58
CA LYS A 43 5.10 20.83 -9.78
C LYS A 43 4.86 19.64 -8.84
N HIS A 44 3.66 19.53 -8.31
CA HIS A 44 3.31 18.41 -7.44
C HIS A 44 1.83 18.07 -7.55
N SER A 45 1.52 16.82 -7.23
CA SER A 45 0.17 16.31 -7.03
C SER A 45 0.19 15.35 -5.84
N ASN A 46 -0.91 14.62 -5.62
CA ASN A 46 -0.96 13.60 -4.58
C ASN A 46 -0.16 12.34 -4.94
N SER A 47 0.25 12.15 -6.20
CA SER A 47 0.96 10.94 -6.67
C SER A 47 2.35 11.20 -7.20
N PHE A 48 2.75 12.46 -7.38
CA PHE A 48 4.08 12.78 -7.89
C PHE A 48 4.57 14.16 -7.48
N ILE A 49 5.88 14.31 -7.55
CA ILE A 49 6.58 15.60 -7.63
C ILE A 49 7.39 15.65 -8.92
N GLU A 50 7.47 16.82 -9.53
CA GLU A 50 8.24 17.08 -10.74
C GLU A 50 8.99 18.39 -10.57
N LEU A 51 10.31 18.33 -10.69
CA LEU A 51 11.15 19.50 -10.61
C LEU A 51 11.52 19.96 -12.02
N LEU A 52 11.21 21.21 -12.34
CA LEU A 52 11.47 21.82 -13.63
C LEU A 52 12.58 22.86 -13.52
N ILE A 53 13.46 22.87 -14.51
CA ILE A 53 14.57 23.81 -14.63
C ILE A 53 14.47 24.60 -15.91
N LYS A 54 14.89 25.86 -15.87
CA LYS A 54 14.99 26.70 -17.07
C LYS A 54 16.08 26.12 -17.99
N GLU A 55 15.83 26.15 -19.31
CA GLU A 55 16.88 25.81 -20.27
C GLU A 55 18.11 26.72 -20.10
N GLY A 56 19.30 26.12 -20.11
CA GLY A 56 20.58 26.83 -19.94
C GLY A 56 21.10 26.96 -18.50
N ILE A 57 20.29 26.62 -17.49
CA ILE A 57 20.77 26.56 -16.09
C ILE A 57 21.43 25.21 -15.83
N HIS A 58 22.63 25.25 -15.24
CA HIS A 58 23.28 24.07 -14.65
C HIS A 58 22.90 24.00 -13.18
N ILE A 59 22.57 22.81 -12.68
CA ILE A 59 22.35 22.61 -11.25
C ILE A 59 23.58 21.93 -10.69
N ASP A 60 24.16 22.58 -9.69
CA ASP A 60 25.25 22.03 -8.89
C ASP A 60 24.79 20.81 -8.07
N GLU A 61 25.76 20.16 -7.45
CA GLU A 61 25.56 19.01 -6.58
C GLU A 61 24.63 19.33 -5.40
N ASN A 62 23.38 18.91 -5.49
CA ASN A 62 22.31 19.27 -4.56
C ASN A 62 21.48 18.05 -4.16
N ILE A 63 20.96 18.07 -2.94
CA ILE A 63 20.00 17.09 -2.46
C ILE A 63 18.66 17.79 -2.30
N PHE A 64 17.68 17.35 -3.08
CA PHE A 64 16.29 17.78 -2.95
C PHE A 64 15.57 16.80 -2.02
N SER A 65 15.07 17.30 -0.90
CA SER A 65 14.39 16.54 0.14
C SER A 65 12.91 16.92 0.21
N PHE A 66 12.04 15.92 0.32
CA PHE A 66 10.60 16.10 0.40
C PHE A 66 10.01 15.24 1.50
N TYR A 67 9.15 15.83 2.33
CA TYR A 67 8.34 15.11 3.29
C TYR A 67 7.07 14.59 2.62
N VAL A 68 6.75 13.33 2.88
CA VAL A 68 5.46 12.72 2.56
C VAL A 68 4.61 12.70 3.83
N LEU A 69 3.52 13.45 3.79
CA LEU A 69 2.58 13.61 4.90
C LEU A 69 1.28 12.87 4.55
N PRO A 70 0.70 12.10 5.47
CA PRO A 70 -0.59 11.48 5.26
C PRO A 70 -1.70 12.54 5.36
N THR A 71 -2.70 12.48 4.47
CA THR A 71 -3.91 13.32 4.54
C THR A 71 -5.09 12.60 5.18
N SER A 72 -4.96 11.28 5.40
CA SER A 72 -5.93 10.46 6.13
C SER A 72 -5.23 9.48 7.07
N THR A 73 -5.97 8.88 8.00
CA THR A 73 -5.46 7.79 8.84
C THR A 73 -5.29 6.48 8.07
N LEU A 74 -6.01 6.32 6.95
CA LEU A 74 -6.05 5.09 6.16
C LEU A 74 -4.65 4.66 5.71
N ILE A 75 -3.87 5.57 5.12
CA ILE A 75 -2.52 5.28 4.62
C ILE A 75 -1.63 4.68 5.71
N ARG A 76 -1.73 5.18 6.96
CA ARG A 76 -0.96 4.62 8.08
C ARG A 76 -1.41 3.23 8.48
N THR A 77 -2.71 2.97 8.38
CA THR A 77 -3.27 1.66 8.69
C THR A 77 -2.81 0.61 7.68
N ILE A 78 -2.72 0.97 6.40
CA ILE A 78 -2.43 0.04 5.30
C ILE A 78 -0.94 -0.08 4.95
N THR A 79 -0.12 0.95 5.21
CA THR A 79 1.32 0.90 4.94
C THR A 79 2.02 -0.01 5.95
N GLU A 80 2.92 -0.87 5.48
CA GLU A 80 3.77 -1.69 6.34
C GLU A 80 4.90 -0.84 6.93
N LEU A 81 4.61 -0.19 8.06
CA LEU A 81 5.54 0.67 8.77
C LEU A 81 5.26 0.59 10.26
N ALA A 82 6.31 0.39 11.07
CA ALA A 82 6.17 0.45 12.53
C ALA A 82 5.74 1.86 12.97
N ASP A 83 4.94 1.95 14.04
CA ASP A 83 4.30 3.20 14.44
C ASP A 83 5.28 4.36 14.54
N ASP A 84 6.49 4.15 15.05
CA ASP A 84 7.51 5.19 15.28
C ASP A 84 8.62 5.21 14.24
N SER A 85 8.31 4.80 13.02
CA SER A 85 9.24 4.79 11.90
C SER A 85 8.78 5.70 10.76
N ILE A 86 9.76 6.12 9.96
CA ILE A 86 9.57 6.79 8.66
C ILE A 86 10.30 5.99 7.58
N LEU A 87 9.80 6.02 6.36
CA LEU A 87 10.52 5.47 5.21
C LEU A 87 11.45 6.53 4.63
N ILE A 88 12.71 6.19 4.38
CA ILE A 88 13.66 7.06 3.70
C ILE A 88 13.90 6.52 2.31
N PHE A 89 13.42 7.24 1.29
CA PHE A 89 13.66 6.94 -0.11
C PHE A 89 14.87 7.71 -0.63
N SER A 90 15.80 7.06 -1.33
CA SER A 90 16.89 7.77 -1.99
C SER A 90 17.38 7.11 -3.28
N ASN A 91 17.98 7.92 -4.16
CA ASN A 91 18.69 7.47 -5.36
C ASN A 91 20.21 7.38 -5.14
N ARG A 92 20.70 7.30 -3.89
CA ARG A 92 22.15 7.29 -3.61
C ARG A 92 22.85 6.02 -4.11
N THR A 93 22.17 4.89 -3.94
CA THR A 93 22.66 3.53 -4.14
C THR A 93 22.08 2.88 -5.40
N SER A 94 20.89 3.29 -5.79
CA SER A 94 20.18 2.79 -6.96
C SER A 94 20.56 3.53 -8.24
N LYS A 95 21.08 2.78 -9.22
CA LYS A 95 21.15 3.23 -10.63
C LYS A 95 19.83 3.06 -11.37
N THR A 96 18.78 2.59 -10.68
CA THR A 96 17.49 2.27 -11.28
C THR A 96 16.49 3.40 -11.05
N GLU A 97 15.39 3.37 -11.79
CA GLU A 97 14.25 4.27 -11.57
C GLU A 97 13.53 4.02 -10.23
N ILE A 98 13.85 2.94 -9.51
CA ILE A 98 13.23 2.64 -8.21
C ILE A 98 14.11 3.20 -7.10
N LEU A 99 13.52 4.01 -6.23
CA LEU A 99 14.19 4.53 -5.05
C LEU A 99 14.26 3.44 -3.99
N GLU A 100 15.43 3.28 -3.40
CA GLU A 100 15.60 2.39 -2.26
C GLU A 100 14.95 3.00 -1.03
N SER A 101 14.12 2.21 -0.34
CA SER A 101 13.47 2.59 0.90
C SER A 101 14.13 1.93 2.09
N ASN A 102 14.49 2.72 3.11
CA ASN A 102 14.96 2.18 4.39
C ASN A 102 14.09 2.71 5.53
N PRO A 103 13.42 1.85 6.31
CA PRO A 103 12.70 2.29 7.50
C PRO A 103 13.69 2.76 8.56
N LYS A 104 13.44 3.92 9.15
CA LYS A 104 14.23 4.47 10.25
C LYS A 104 13.31 4.79 11.42
N LYS A 105 13.67 4.33 12.62
CA LYS A 105 12.95 4.64 13.85
C LYS A 105 13.18 6.11 14.21
N GLU A 106 12.26 6.97 13.80
CA GLU A 106 12.36 8.41 13.94
C GLU A 106 10.95 9.01 14.02
N LYS A 107 10.75 9.93 14.96
CA LYS A 107 9.51 10.68 15.12
C LYS A 107 9.70 12.05 14.48
N LEU A 108 9.18 12.21 13.27
CA LEU A 108 9.23 13.47 12.55
C LEU A 108 7.83 14.04 12.33
N TYR A 109 7.65 15.32 12.66
CA TYR A 109 6.38 16.03 12.57
C TYR A 109 6.56 17.36 11.84
N ILE A 110 5.59 17.72 11.00
CA ILE A 110 5.49 19.00 10.33
C ILE A 110 4.09 19.55 10.57
N LYS A 111 3.97 20.68 11.29
CA LYS A 111 2.66 21.29 11.65
C LYS A 111 1.70 20.24 12.24
N ASP A 112 2.17 19.52 13.25
CA ASP A 112 1.44 18.45 13.96
C ASP A 112 1.07 17.21 13.14
N GLN A 113 1.46 17.15 11.86
CA GLN A 113 1.31 15.96 11.03
C GLN A 113 2.58 15.12 11.08
N LYS A 114 2.47 13.87 11.55
CA LYS A 114 3.61 12.94 11.49
C LYS A 114 3.93 12.54 10.04
N VAL A 115 5.19 12.72 9.68
CA VAL A 115 5.78 12.33 8.40
C VAL A 115 5.79 10.81 8.30
N ILE A 116 5.41 10.27 7.14
CA ILE A 116 5.46 8.82 6.88
C ILE A 116 6.66 8.45 6.00
N ALA A 117 7.18 9.40 5.22
CA ALA A 117 8.41 9.20 4.47
C ALA A 117 9.17 10.49 4.16
N VAL A 118 10.44 10.34 3.85
CA VAL A 118 11.31 11.37 3.28
C VAL A 118 11.85 10.87 1.95
N ILE A 119 11.69 11.67 0.90
CA ILE A 119 12.25 11.39 -0.43
C ILE A 119 13.46 12.29 -0.64
N ASN A 120 14.63 11.71 -0.85
CA ASN A 120 15.89 12.41 -1.08
C ASN A 120 16.41 12.12 -2.48
N ILE A 121 16.44 13.14 -3.35
CA ILE A 121 16.99 13.06 -4.69
C ILE A 121 18.33 13.79 -4.73
N ASN A 122 19.41 13.04 -4.87
CA ASN A 122 20.75 13.55 -5.10
C ASN A 122 20.98 13.79 -6.60
N THR A 123 21.24 15.04 -6.99
CA THR A 123 21.47 15.39 -8.40
C THR A 123 22.78 14.89 -8.96
N ASN A 124 23.78 14.57 -8.12
CA ASN A 124 25.08 14.03 -8.56
C ASN A 124 24.91 12.71 -9.31
N ASN A 125 23.86 11.97 -8.97
CA ASN A 125 23.55 10.69 -9.57
C ASN A 125 22.69 10.82 -10.84
N LEU A 126 22.35 12.04 -11.25
CA LEU A 126 21.58 12.32 -12.46
C LEU A 126 22.55 12.60 -13.62
N SER A 127 22.81 11.59 -14.43
CA SER A 127 23.69 11.75 -15.62
C SER A 127 23.07 12.62 -16.73
N LYS A 128 21.77 12.92 -16.65
CA LYS A 128 20.94 13.62 -17.66
C LYS A 128 19.77 14.32 -16.98
N VAL A 129 19.01 15.09 -17.76
CA VAL A 129 17.68 15.62 -17.37
C VAL A 129 16.58 14.61 -17.73
N ASN A 130 15.36 14.84 -17.26
CA ASN A 130 14.16 14.01 -17.47
C ASN A 130 14.21 12.63 -16.79
N HIS A 131 14.84 12.51 -15.62
CA HIS A 131 14.79 11.25 -14.85
C HIS A 131 13.43 11.04 -14.21
N THR A 132 12.95 9.80 -14.24
CA THR A 132 11.71 9.42 -13.53
C THR A 132 12.05 8.38 -12.48
N PHE A 133 11.67 8.67 -11.25
CA PHE A 133 11.84 7.80 -10.09
C PHE A 133 10.49 7.28 -9.59
N LYS A 134 10.53 6.15 -8.89
CA LYS A 134 9.39 5.50 -8.24
C LYS A 134 9.73 5.26 -6.76
N ALA A 135 8.93 5.84 -5.87
CA ALA A 135 8.95 5.58 -4.44
C ALA A 135 7.81 4.63 -4.09
N SER A 136 8.10 3.33 -3.98
CA SER A 136 7.10 2.30 -3.68
C SER A 136 6.95 2.11 -2.18
N PHE A 137 5.77 2.44 -1.65
CA PHE A 137 5.42 2.21 -0.26
C PHE A 137 5.00 0.75 -0.06
N PRO A 138 5.57 0.05 0.94
CA PRO A 138 5.17 -1.30 1.25
C PRO A 138 3.76 -1.30 1.86
N THR A 139 2.94 -2.28 1.47
CA THR A 139 1.57 -2.44 1.96
C THR A 139 1.50 -3.66 2.86
N LYS A 140 0.80 -3.55 3.99
CA LYS A 140 0.58 -4.69 4.89
C LYS A 140 -0.07 -5.84 4.13
N ALA A 141 0.38 -7.05 4.40
CA ALA A 141 -0.17 -8.27 3.82
C ALA A 141 -0.56 -9.23 4.95
N TYR A 142 -1.67 -9.95 4.75
CA TYR A 142 -2.20 -10.90 5.72
C TYR A 142 -2.53 -12.20 5.01
N LYS A 143 -2.52 -13.31 5.75
CA LYS A 143 -3.28 -14.48 5.33
C LYS A 143 -4.76 -14.13 5.41
N TRP A 144 -5.48 -14.33 4.32
CA TRP A 144 -6.91 -14.06 4.30
C TRP A 144 -7.65 -15.26 4.84
N MET A 145 -8.56 -15.02 5.77
CA MET A 145 -9.38 -16.05 6.39
C MET A 145 -10.86 -15.75 6.21
N TYR A 146 -11.60 -16.72 5.67
CA TYR A 146 -13.04 -16.66 5.48
C TYR A 146 -13.73 -17.65 6.40
N TYR A 147 -14.62 -17.14 7.25
CA TYR A 147 -15.45 -17.94 8.16
C TYR A 147 -16.84 -18.03 7.54
N PHE A 148 -17.30 -19.23 7.26
CA PHE A 148 -18.62 -19.51 6.70
C PHE A 148 -19.52 -20.11 7.77
N ILE A 149 -20.71 -19.55 7.92
CA ILE A 149 -21.73 -20.04 8.84
C ILE A 149 -22.85 -20.65 7.99
N SER A 150 -23.05 -21.97 8.08
CA SER A 150 -24.10 -22.71 7.36
C SER A 150 -25.00 -23.48 8.31
N LYS A 151 -26.24 -23.79 7.87
CA LYS A 151 -27.20 -24.58 8.66
C LYS A 151 -27.04 -26.09 8.50
N SER A 152 -26.29 -26.53 7.50
CA SER A 152 -26.11 -27.95 7.19
C SER A 152 -24.63 -28.28 7.12
N ASP A 153 -24.26 -29.38 7.76
CA ASP A 153 -22.91 -29.94 7.71
C ASP A 153 -22.63 -30.62 6.35
N SER A 154 -23.70 -30.96 5.61
CA SER A 154 -23.59 -31.65 4.31
C SER A 154 -23.12 -30.77 3.16
N SER A 155 -22.99 -29.45 3.35
CA SER A 155 -22.56 -28.55 2.28
C SER A 155 -21.05 -28.66 2.06
N VAL A 156 -20.63 -29.12 0.87
CA VAL A 156 -19.24 -29.07 0.43
C VAL A 156 -18.96 -27.64 -0.06
N LEU A 157 -18.21 -26.87 0.73
CA LEU A 157 -17.78 -25.52 0.36
C LEU A 157 -16.38 -25.58 -0.28
N LYS A 158 -16.18 -24.81 -1.34
CA LYS A 158 -14.86 -24.66 -1.98
C LYS A 158 -14.65 -23.20 -2.35
N ILE A 159 -13.44 -22.70 -2.11
CA ILE A 159 -12.99 -21.43 -2.67
C ILE A 159 -12.08 -21.72 -3.85
N ILE A 160 -12.43 -21.19 -5.02
CA ILE A 160 -11.67 -21.37 -6.27
C ILE A 160 -11.22 -19.99 -6.76
N PRO A 161 -9.95 -19.62 -6.53
CA PRO A 161 -9.33 -18.47 -7.17
C PRO A 161 -9.10 -18.73 -8.65
N LYS A 162 -9.16 -17.68 -9.47
CA LYS A 162 -8.73 -17.73 -10.87
C LYS A 162 -7.21 -17.85 -11.02
N ASP A 163 -6.47 -17.21 -10.12
CA ASP A 163 -5.01 -17.28 -10.09
C ASP A 163 -4.58 -18.58 -9.42
N THR A 164 -3.89 -19.44 -10.17
CA THR A 164 -3.43 -20.74 -9.66
C THR A 164 -2.35 -20.63 -8.57
N ALA A 165 -1.69 -19.47 -8.43
CA ALA A 165 -0.72 -19.25 -7.36
C ALA A 165 -1.40 -19.03 -5.99
N LEU A 166 -2.64 -18.56 -5.98
CA LEU A 166 -3.43 -18.37 -4.79
C LEU A 166 -4.36 -19.56 -4.57
N SER A 167 -4.30 -20.17 -3.39
CA SER A 167 -5.25 -21.20 -2.97
C SER A 167 -5.74 -20.93 -1.56
N PHE A 168 -6.89 -21.52 -1.24
CA PHE A 168 -7.49 -21.45 0.09
C PHE A 168 -7.73 -22.86 0.60
N GLU A 169 -7.25 -23.13 1.80
CA GLU A 169 -7.34 -24.44 2.45
C GLU A 169 -8.37 -24.37 3.59
N GLU A 170 -9.27 -25.35 3.62
CA GLU A 170 -10.17 -25.53 4.76
C GLU A 170 -9.35 -25.94 5.99
N LYS A 171 -9.57 -25.27 7.12
CA LYS A 171 -8.92 -25.57 8.39
C LYS A 171 -9.82 -26.49 9.20
N GLU A 172 -9.51 -27.79 9.15
CA GLU A 172 -10.17 -28.79 9.98
C GLU A 172 -9.79 -28.62 11.46
N ASN A 173 -10.76 -28.81 12.37
CA ASN A 173 -10.56 -28.73 13.83
C ASN A 173 -9.90 -27.43 14.30
N PHE A 174 -10.21 -26.31 13.64
CA PHE A 174 -9.61 -25.02 13.94
C PHE A 174 -10.26 -24.36 15.16
N GLU A 175 -9.57 -24.42 16.30
CA GLU A 175 -9.99 -23.78 17.55
C GLU A 175 -9.38 -22.37 17.67
N ASP A 176 -10.15 -21.38 17.21
CA ASP A 176 -9.85 -19.95 17.37
C ASP A 176 -10.96 -19.28 18.19
N ALA A 177 -10.60 -18.26 18.96
CA ALA A 177 -11.54 -17.42 19.71
C ALA A 177 -12.70 -16.91 18.85
N LYS A 178 -12.47 -16.62 17.56
CA LYS A 178 -13.55 -16.25 16.63
C LYS A 178 -14.49 -17.40 16.33
N VAL A 179 -13.98 -18.62 16.13
CA VAL A 179 -14.81 -19.81 15.93
C VAL A 179 -15.68 -20.05 17.16
N LEU A 180 -15.09 -20.01 18.36
CA LEU A 180 -15.81 -20.17 19.62
C LEU A 180 -16.91 -19.10 19.80
N ALA A 181 -16.58 -17.83 19.51
CA ALA A 181 -17.55 -16.74 19.57
C ALA A 181 -18.68 -16.92 18.56
N LEU A 182 -18.39 -17.40 17.34
CA LEU A 182 -19.40 -17.68 16.33
C LEU A 182 -20.29 -18.88 16.73
N GLN A 183 -19.71 -19.95 17.27
CA GLN A 183 -20.47 -21.11 17.77
C GLN A 183 -21.42 -20.70 18.90
N SER A 184 -20.97 -19.85 19.81
CA SER A 184 -21.83 -19.31 20.88
C SER A 184 -23.02 -18.51 20.33
N ASN A 185 -22.80 -17.70 19.30
CA ASN A 185 -23.87 -16.90 18.67
C ASN A 185 -24.76 -17.70 17.70
N TYR A 186 -24.27 -18.83 17.18
CA TYR A 186 -24.94 -19.68 16.19
C TYR A 186 -24.79 -21.16 16.57
N PRO A 187 -25.42 -21.62 17.68
CA PRO A 187 -25.14 -22.93 18.28
C PRO A 187 -25.54 -24.13 17.42
N THR A 188 -26.43 -23.94 16.44
CA THR A 188 -26.86 -25.00 15.52
C THR A 188 -26.21 -24.89 14.14
N ALA A 189 -25.27 -23.96 13.95
CA ALA A 189 -24.61 -23.76 12.66
C ALA A 189 -23.30 -24.53 12.57
N THR A 190 -23.02 -25.06 11.38
CA THR A 190 -21.67 -25.51 11.01
C THR A 190 -20.84 -24.28 10.66
N ILE A 191 -19.63 -24.21 11.20
CA ILE A 191 -18.67 -23.15 10.89
C ILE A 191 -17.49 -23.76 10.13
N LYS A 192 -17.26 -23.30 8.90
CA LYS A 192 -16.10 -23.69 8.08
C LYS A 192 -15.16 -22.52 7.93
N VAL A 193 -13.86 -22.77 8.03
CA VAL A 193 -12.83 -21.72 7.96
C VAL A 193 -11.89 -22.04 6.81
N PHE A 194 -11.67 -21.08 5.93
CA PHE A 194 -10.72 -21.20 4.82
C PHE A 194 -9.63 -20.16 4.96
N GLU A 195 -8.37 -20.55 4.84
CA GLU A 195 -7.20 -19.66 4.93
C GLU A 195 -6.41 -19.67 3.61
N SER A 196 -5.92 -18.51 3.17
CA SER A 196 -5.00 -18.43 2.03
C SER A 196 -3.65 -19.10 2.30
N ASN A 197 -3.09 -19.75 1.29
CA ASN A 197 -1.76 -20.37 1.35
C ASN A 197 -0.61 -19.36 1.48
N GLN A 198 -0.83 -18.11 1.07
CA GLN A 198 0.16 -17.03 1.10
C GLN A 198 -0.39 -15.74 1.70
N LEU A 199 0.51 -14.80 2.02
CA LEU A 199 0.15 -13.45 2.40
C LEU A 199 -0.38 -12.69 1.18
N ILE A 200 -1.51 -12.02 1.36
CA ILE A 200 -2.15 -11.21 0.33
C ILE A 200 -2.08 -9.75 0.80
N PRO A 201 -1.44 -8.85 0.02
CA PRO A 201 -1.42 -7.42 0.32
C PRO A 201 -2.85 -6.87 0.47
N LEU A 202 -3.03 -5.93 1.39
CA LEU A 202 -4.29 -5.18 1.48
C LEU A 202 -4.53 -4.43 0.17
N ARG A 203 -5.77 -4.43 -0.30
CA ARG A 203 -6.17 -3.73 -1.53
C ARG A 203 -7.51 -3.05 -1.34
N GLU A 204 -7.70 -1.93 -2.02
CA GLU A 204 -8.99 -1.23 -2.05
C GLU A 204 -10.03 -2.05 -2.81
N LYS A 205 -9.67 -2.54 -4.01
CA LYS A 205 -10.56 -3.34 -4.84
C LYS A 205 -10.44 -4.83 -4.49
N PRO A 206 -11.56 -5.57 -4.47
CA PRO A 206 -11.55 -7.02 -4.35
C PRO A 206 -10.71 -7.70 -5.43
N ILE A 207 -10.07 -8.81 -5.07
CA ILE A 207 -9.47 -9.69 -6.07
C ILE A 207 -10.62 -10.30 -6.87
N SER A 208 -10.68 -9.98 -8.16
CA SER A 208 -11.67 -10.54 -9.07
C SER A 208 -11.53 -12.05 -9.16
N ASP A 209 -12.65 -12.72 -9.43
CA ASP A 209 -12.73 -14.17 -9.67
C ASP A 209 -12.20 -15.08 -8.54
N ILE A 210 -12.29 -14.66 -7.27
CA ILE A 210 -12.24 -15.61 -6.14
C ILE A 210 -13.67 -16.10 -5.88
N LYS A 211 -13.97 -17.30 -6.37
CA LYS A 211 -15.33 -17.86 -6.36
C LYS A 211 -15.55 -18.70 -5.11
N LEU A 212 -16.74 -18.60 -4.55
CA LEU A 212 -17.25 -19.54 -3.54
C LEU A 212 -18.27 -20.46 -4.19
N LEU A 213 -18.04 -21.77 -4.07
CA LEU A 213 -18.96 -22.79 -4.53
C LEU A 213 -19.51 -23.57 -3.34
N MET A 214 -20.78 -23.95 -3.42
CA MET A 214 -21.43 -24.89 -2.51
C MET A 214 -22.04 -26.01 -3.33
N ASN A 215 -21.60 -27.25 -3.10
CA ASN A 215 -22.05 -28.41 -3.87
C ASN A 215 -21.89 -28.20 -5.40
N GLU A 216 -20.77 -27.61 -5.81
CA GLU A 216 -20.45 -27.21 -7.21
C GLU A 216 -21.30 -26.07 -7.79
N GLU A 217 -22.27 -25.52 -7.05
CA GLU A 217 -23.02 -24.33 -7.46
C GLU A 217 -22.30 -23.04 -7.02
N LEU A 218 -22.24 -22.07 -7.92
CA LEU A 218 -21.63 -20.76 -7.63
C LEU A 218 -22.52 -19.96 -6.68
N LEU A 219 -22.01 -19.66 -5.48
CA LEU A 219 -22.67 -18.77 -4.52
C LEU A 219 -22.18 -17.34 -4.62
N VAL A 220 -20.88 -17.14 -4.77
CA VAL A 220 -20.25 -15.82 -4.83
C VAL A 220 -19.20 -15.82 -5.94
N SER A 221 -19.30 -14.88 -6.88
CA SER A 221 -18.33 -14.75 -7.98
C SER A 221 -17.03 -14.05 -7.56
N HIS A 222 -17.12 -13.15 -6.58
CA HIS A 222 -16.02 -12.32 -6.08
C HIS A 222 -16.10 -12.23 -4.56
N LEU A 223 -15.30 -13.03 -3.85
CA LEU A 223 -15.22 -12.91 -2.40
C LEU A 223 -14.76 -11.49 -2.01
N PRO A 224 -15.41 -10.88 -1.00
CA PRO A 224 -15.08 -9.53 -0.56
C PRO A 224 -13.73 -9.51 0.15
N ASN A 225 -13.04 -8.37 0.09
CA ASN A 225 -11.83 -8.18 0.89
C ASN A 225 -12.14 -8.33 2.39
N PRO A 226 -11.20 -8.87 3.17
CA PRO A 226 -11.24 -8.72 4.61
C PRO A 226 -11.32 -7.26 5.04
N LYS A 227 -11.97 -6.99 6.18
CA LYS A 227 -12.02 -5.62 6.71
C LYS A 227 -10.63 -5.18 7.15
N LEU A 228 -10.34 -3.90 7.00
CA LEU A 228 -9.03 -3.31 7.33
C LEU A 228 -8.65 -3.46 8.81
N ASP A 229 -9.65 -3.45 9.70
CA ASP A 229 -9.51 -3.61 11.15
C ASP A 229 -9.56 -5.08 11.59
N ALA A 230 -9.81 -6.03 10.68
CA ALA A 230 -9.99 -7.44 10.99
C ALA A 230 -8.77 -8.30 10.69
N SER A 231 -7.61 -7.71 10.37
CA SER A 231 -6.33 -8.42 10.15
C SER A 231 -6.43 -9.59 9.17
N GLY A 232 -7.11 -9.39 8.03
CA GLY A 232 -7.28 -10.44 7.03
C GLY A 232 -8.49 -11.35 7.25
N VAL A 233 -9.34 -11.10 8.25
CA VAL A 233 -10.55 -11.91 8.50
C VAL A 233 -11.82 -11.33 7.87
N HIS A 234 -12.64 -12.20 7.28
CA HIS A 234 -14.01 -11.91 6.84
C HIS A 234 -14.97 -13.03 7.29
N ILE A 235 -16.20 -12.66 7.68
CA ILE A 235 -17.25 -13.60 8.11
C ILE A 235 -18.41 -13.52 7.13
N LEU A 236 -18.80 -14.66 6.56
CA LEU A 236 -19.89 -14.79 5.59
C LEU A 236 -20.97 -15.70 6.16
N LYS A 237 -22.20 -15.19 6.21
CA LYS A 237 -23.38 -15.95 6.61
C LYS A 237 -24.09 -16.46 5.36
N ILE A 238 -24.18 -17.77 5.19
CA ILE A 238 -24.87 -18.41 4.06
C ILE A 238 -26.13 -19.05 4.64
N MET A 239 -27.29 -18.47 4.35
CA MET A 239 -28.59 -18.88 4.92
C MET A 239 -29.45 -19.68 3.96
#